data_AF-A0A925JD80-F1
#
_entry.id   AF-A0A925JD80-F1
#
_cell.length_a   1.000
_cell.length_b   1.000
_cell.length_c   1.000
_cell.angle_alpha   90.00
_cell.angle_beta   90.00
_cell.angle_gamma   90.00
#
_symmetry.space_group_name_H-M   'P 1'
#
loop_
_entity.id
_entity.type
_entity.pdbx_description
1 polymer ?
#
loop_
_entity_poly.entity_id
_entity_poly.type
_entity_poly.pdbx_seq_one_letter_code
_entity_poly.pdbx_strand_id
1 'polypeptide(L)'
;LSIYDRDPKQVNTDVLVREFTQQYEPFPYVDDTHFQTSFGHLDGYSAVYYTYMWSLVIAKDMFSQFNKANMLAPGGAATRYRDKVLARGGAAPANVLVQDFLGRPFNFKAYEEWLNEGD
;
A
#
# COMPACT_ATOMS: atom_id res chain seq x y z
N LEU A 1 -14.09 -1.24 3.89
CA LEU A 1 -15.04 -0.73 4.91
C LEU A 1 -15.84 0.49 4.44
N SER A 2 -15.28 1.50 3.75
CA SER A 2 -16.06 2.67 3.23
C SER A 2 -16.92 3.34 4.31
N ILE A 3 -16.30 3.55 5.48
CA ILE A 3 -16.95 4.17 6.65
C ILE A 3 -16.60 5.66 6.80
N TYR A 4 -15.64 6.16 6.03
CA TYR A 4 -15.11 7.54 6.13
C TYR A 4 -15.55 8.46 4.98
N ASP A 5 -16.34 7.94 4.03
CA ASP A 5 -16.85 8.64 2.86
C ASP A 5 -18.38 8.81 2.89
N ARG A 6 -19.02 8.59 4.04
CA ARG A 6 -20.48 8.56 4.22
C ARG A 6 -20.89 9.28 5.52
N ASP A 7 -22.17 9.66 5.63
CA ASP A 7 -22.75 10.15 6.88
C ASP A 7 -22.71 9.02 7.93
N PRO A 8 -22.03 9.20 9.08
CA PRO A 8 -21.91 8.15 10.10
C PRO A 8 -23.26 7.67 10.64
N LYS A 9 -24.31 8.49 10.59
CA LYS A 9 -25.66 8.09 11.02
C LYS A 9 -26.28 7.02 10.11
N GLN A 10 -25.76 6.87 8.90
CA GLN A 10 -26.24 5.94 7.89
C GLN A 10 -25.35 4.70 7.76
N VAL A 11 -24.29 4.59 8.57
CA VAL A 11 -23.31 3.50 8.49
C VAL A 11 -23.64 2.44 9.54
N ASN A 12 -23.94 1.22 9.08
CA ASN A 12 -23.94 0.03 9.92
C ASN A 12 -22.69 -0.80 9.59
N THR A 13 -21.71 -0.80 10.50
CA THR A 13 -20.42 -1.47 10.25
C THR A 13 -20.52 -2.98 10.24
N ASP A 14 -21.46 -3.58 10.97
CA ASP A 14 -21.63 -5.04 10.99
C ASP A 14 -22.10 -5.56 9.63
N VAL A 15 -23.07 -4.85 9.02
CA VAL A 15 -23.55 -5.17 7.68
C VAL A 15 -22.43 -5.04 6.66
N LEU A 16 -21.67 -3.94 6.71
CA LEU A 16 -20.57 -3.71 5.76
C LEU A 16 -19.48 -4.79 5.88
N VAL A 17 -19.03 -5.12 7.10
CA VAL A 17 -18.01 -6.15 7.31
C VAL A 17 -18.49 -7.51 6.79
N ARG A 18 -19.74 -7.89 7.07
CA ARG A 18 -20.33 -9.13 6.58
C ARG A 18 -20.34 -9.19 5.04
N GLU A 19 -20.76 -8.13 4.38
CA GLU A 19 -20.77 -8.03 2.91
C GLU A 19 -19.34 -8.12 2.34
N PHE A 20 -18.37 -7.42 2.93
CA PHE A 20 -16.97 -7.46 2.49
C PHE A 20 -16.36 -8.84 2.64
N THR A 21 -16.57 -9.52 3.78
CA THR A 21 -16.09 -10.88 4.01
C THR A 21 -16.67 -11.83 2.95
N GLN A 22 -17.98 -11.79 2.71
CA GLN A 22 -18.62 -12.63 1.71
C GLN A 22 -18.12 -12.37 0.28
N GLN A 23 -17.75 -11.13 -0.04
CA GLN A 23 -17.32 -10.76 -1.38
C GLN A 23 -15.84 -11.08 -1.65
N TYR A 24 -14.96 -10.87 -0.66
CA TYR A 24 -13.52 -10.82 -0.89
C TYR A 24 -12.71 -11.86 -0.11
N GLU A 25 -13.23 -12.37 1.00
CA GLU A 25 -12.48 -13.34 1.81
C GLU A 25 -12.75 -14.77 1.33
N PRO A 26 -11.74 -15.66 1.37
CA PRO A 26 -11.91 -17.05 0.93
C PRO A 26 -12.66 -17.92 1.94
N PHE A 27 -13.12 -17.34 3.06
CA PHE A 27 -13.82 -18.03 4.15
C PHE A 27 -15.10 -17.27 4.53
N PRO A 28 -16.11 -17.97 5.08
CA PRO A 28 -17.38 -17.34 5.43
C PRO A 28 -17.25 -16.41 6.64
N TYR A 29 -18.15 -15.44 6.72
CA TYR A 29 -18.35 -14.62 7.92
C TYR A 29 -18.83 -15.49 9.09
N VAL A 30 -18.34 -15.18 10.29
CA VAL A 30 -18.74 -15.85 11.54
C VAL A 30 -19.73 -14.95 12.28
N ASP A 31 -20.92 -15.48 12.53
CA ASP A 31 -21.97 -14.74 13.24
C ASP A 31 -21.56 -14.32 14.66
N ASP A 32 -22.20 -13.26 15.15
CA ASP A 32 -21.96 -12.63 16.46
C ASP A 32 -20.50 -12.15 16.67
N THR A 33 -19.79 -11.85 15.57
CA THR A 33 -18.45 -11.24 15.61
C THR A 33 -18.44 -9.80 15.11
N HIS A 34 -17.57 -8.98 15.70
CA HIS A 34 -17.43 -7.56 15.39
C HIS A 34 -15.96 -7.22 15.13
N PHE A 35 -15.36 -7.79 14.07
CA PHE A 35 -13.94 -7.61 13.75
C PHE A 35 -13.48 -6.14 13.81
N GLN A 36 -14.31 -5.23 13.29
CA GLN A 36 -14.04 -3.79 13.25
C GLN A 36 -13.82 -3.16 14.63
N THR A 37 -14.39 -3.70 15.72
CA THR A 37 -14.20 -3.16 17.07
C THR A 37 -12.85 -3.56 17.66
N SER A 38 -12.22 -4.60 17.12
CA SER A 38 -10.83 -4.97 17.42
C SER A 38 -9.83 -4.41 16.40
N PHE A 39 -10.30 -3.77 15.33
CA PHE A 39 -9.43 -3.28 14.27
C PHE A 39 -8.83 -1.93 14.66
N GLY A 40 -7.75 -1.97 15.46
CA GLY A 40 -7.12 -0.79 16.05
C GLY A 40 -6.68 0.28 15.04
N HIS A 41 -6.40 -0.09 13.79
CA HIS A 41 -6.11 0.89 12.73
C HIS A 41 -7.26 1.85 12.44
N LEU A 42 -8.49 1.55 12.82
CA LEU A 42 -9.58 2.52 12.70
C LEU A 42 -9.38 3.71 13.64
N ASP A 43 -8.57 3.57 14.70
CA ASP A 43 -8.17 4.65 15.59
C ASP A 43 -6.80 5.21 15.17
N GLY A 44 -6.70 6.53 15.02
CA GLY A 44 -5.49 7.24 14.57
C GLY A 44 -5.11 7.06 13.09
N TYR A 45 -5.10 5.83 12.56
CA TYR A 45 -4.78 5.55 11.13
C TYR A 45 -6.01 5.74 10.21
N SER A 46 -7.21 5.46 10.72
CA SER A 46 -8.48 5.89 10.15
C SER A 46 -8.62 5.58 8.64
N ALA A 47 -8.84 6.59 7.82
CA ALA A 47 -9.11 6.50 6.39
C ALA A 47 -7.90 6.08 5.53
N VAL A 48 -6.70 5.90 6.10
CA VAL A 48 -5.49 5.64 5.30
C VAL A 48 -5.03 4.18 5.31
N TYR A 49 -5.83 3.21 5.76
CA TYR A 49 -5.41 1.78 5.75
C TYR A 49 -4.95 1.27 4.37
N TYR A 50 -5.53 1.78 3.28
CA TYR A 50 -5.13 1.43 1.90
C TYR A 50 -3.66 1.80 1.58
N THR A 51 -3.02 2.70 2.34
CA THR A 51 -1.66 3.15 2.05
C THR A 51 -0.62 2.05 2.24
N TYR A 52 -0.92 0.98 3.01
CA TYR A 52 -0.07 -0.21 3.04
C TYR A 52 0.07 -0.82 1.65
N MET A 53 -1.04 -1.10 0.96
CA MET A 53 -0.99 -1.66 -0.39
C MET A 53 -0.46 -0.67 -1.43
N TRP A 54 -0.86 0.60 -1.32
CA TRP A 54 -0.34 1.64 -2.22
C TRP A 54 1.19 1.77 -2.12
N SER A 55 1.72 1.86 -0.89
CA SER A 55 3.16 1.97 -0.67
C SER A 55 3.92 0.72 -1.14
N LEU A 56 3.31 -0.47 -1.03
CA LEU A 56 3.89 -1.70 -1.56
C LEU A 56 4.02 -1.67 -3.10
N VAL A 57 2.99 -1.20 -3.82
CA VAL A 57 3.05 -1.03 -5.28
C VAL A 57 4.20 -0.10 -5.68
N ILE A 58 4.30 1.06 -5.02
CA ILE A 58 5.40 2.01 -5.25
C ILE A 58 6.76 1.36 -4.93
N ALA A 59 6.86 0.67 -3.79
CA ALA A 59 8.10 0.04 -3.36
C ALA A 59 8.58 -1.02 -4.35
N LYS A 60 7.68 -1.84 -4.92
CA LYS A 60 8.03 -2.83 -5.96
C LYS A 60 8.52 -2.16 -7.23
N ASP A 61 7.87 -1.08 -7.68
CA ASP A 61 8.33 -0.34 -8.85
C ASP A 61 9.69 0.32 -8.63
N MET A 62 9.92 0.92 -7.46
CA MET A 62 11.23 1.45 -7.10
C MET A 62 12.31 0.36 -7.00
N PHE A 63 11.96 -0.79 -6.43
CA PHE A 63 12.85 -1.94 -6.31
C PHE A 63 13.29 -2.48 -7.68
N SER A 64 12.45 -2.36 -8.72
CA SER A 64 12.78 -2.77 -10.10
C SER A 64 14.03 -2.09 -10.67
N GLN A 65 14.44 -0.94 -10.11
CA GLN A 65 15.65 -0.21 -10.52
C GLN A 65 16.94 -0.81 -9.98
N PHE A 66 16.86 -1.71 -9.00
CA PHE A 66 18.02 -2.33 -8.36
C PHE A 66 18.48 -3.56 -9.14
N ASN A 67 19.79 -3.81 -9.14
CA ASN A 67 20.37 -4.99 -9.76
C ASN A 67 20.10 -6.23 -8.89
N LYS A 68 19.10 -7.04 -9.26
CA LYS A 68 18.75 -8.28 -8.54
C LYS A 68 19.92 -9.28 -8.41
N ALA A 69 20.87 -9.29 -9.35
CA ALA A 69 22.04 -10.18 -9.30
C ALA A 69 23.15 -9.68 -8.36
N ASN A 70 23.12 -8.41 -7.96
CA ASN A 70 24.07 -7.84 -7.00
C ASN A 70 23.41 -6.71 -6.19
N MET A 71 22.57 -7.10 -5.24
CA MET A 71 21.78 -6.18 -4.42
C MET A 71 22.60 -5.26 -3.50
N LEU A 72 23.86 -5.62 -3.24
CA LEU A 72 24.77 -4.85 -2.38
C LEU A 72 25.77 -4.01 -3.20
N ALA A 73 25.61 -3.94 -4.51
CA ALA A 73 26.46 -3.13 -5.36
C ALA A 73 26.42 -1.65 -4.90
N PRO A 74 27.59 -1.02 -4.66
CA PRO A 74 27.64 0.40 -4.36
C PRO A 74 27.27 1.22 -5.61
N GLY A 75 26.80 2.45 -5.41
CA GLY A 75 26.48 3.34 -6.52
C GLY A 75 25.09 3.10 -7.13
N GLY A 76 24.94 3.49 -8.40
CA GLY A 76 23.75 3.17 -9.20
C GLY A 76 22.42 3.55 -8.54
N ALA A 77 21.48 2.61 -8.50
CA ALA A 77 20.16 2.80 -7.91
C ALA A 77 20.23 3.08 -6.41
N ALA A 78 21.15 2.48 -5.66
CA ALA A 78 21.28 2.72 -4.22
C ALA A 78 21.63 4.18 -3.91
N THR A 79 22.61 4.77 -4.63
CA THR A 79 22.97 6.18 -4.47
C THR A 79 21.82 7.10 -4.89
N ARG A 80 21.15 6.81 -6.01
CA ARG A 80 19.99 7.60 -6.43
C ARG A 80 18.85 7.53 -5.40
N TYR A 81 18.55 6.36 -4.83
CA TYR A 81 17.51 6.21 -3.83
C TYR A 81 17.83 7.04 -2.57
N ARG A 82 19.08 6.97 -2.10
CA ARG A 82 19.56 7.81 -0.99
C ARG A 82 19.35 9.30 -1.30
N ASP A 83 19.81 9.76 -2.45
CA ASP A 83 19.87 11.20 -2.76
C ASP A 83 18.52 11.79 -3.15
N LYS A 84 17.68 11.03 -3.87
CA LYS A 84 16.41 11.50 -4.41
C LYS A 84 15.23 11.27 -3.49
N VAL A 85 15.29 10.27 -2.59
CA VAL A 85 14.17 9.90 -1.73
C VAL A 85 14.51 10.15 -0.27
N LEU A 86 15.53 9.45 0.26
CA LEU A 86 15.81 9.48 1.71
C LEU A 86 16.32 10.85 2.18
N ALA A 87 17.34 11.40 1.50
CA ALA A 87 17.96 12.67 1.88
C ALA A 87 17.01 13.87 1.73
N ARG A 88 15.97 13.74 0.91
CA ARG A 88 14.97 14.79 0.68
C ARG A 88 13.89 14.79 1.76
N GLY A 89 13.62 13.65 2.43
CA GLY A 89 12.59 13.54 3.44
C GLY A 89 11.24 14.10 2.97
N GLY A 90 10.64 15.02 3.74
CA GLY A 90 9.39 15.69 3.39
C GLY A 90 9.54 16.97 2.56
N ALA A 91 10.69 17.25 1.95
CA ALA A 91 10.95 18.52 1.26
C ALA A 91 10.19 18.69 -0.07
N ALA A 92 9.54 17.64 -0.58
CA ALA A 92 8.67 17.69 -1.76
C ALA A 92 7.58 16.61 -1.67
N PRO A 93 6.50 16.71 -2.48
CA PRO A 93 5.48 15.67 -2.57
C PRO A 93 6.09 14.30 -2.93
N ALA A 94 5.60 13.23 -2.29
CA ALA A 94 6.15 11.89 -2.47
C ALA A 94 6.13 11.41 -3.93
N ASN A 95 5.09 11.74 -4.69
CA ASN A 95 5.00 11.40 -6.11
C ASN A 95 6.11 12.04 -6.96
N VAL A 96 6.54 13.26 -6.61
CA VAL A 96 7.65 13.95 -7.27
C VAL A 96 8.98 13.24 -6.95
N LEU A 97 9.22 12.91 -5.68
CA LEU A 97 10.44 12.21 -5.27
C LEU A 97 10.56 10.82 -5.89
N VAL A 98 9.45 10.08 -5.94
CA VAL A 98 9.37 8.77 -6.59
C VAL A 98 9.61 8.87 -8.08
N GLN A 99 8.98 9.85 -8.76
CA GLN A 99 9.17 10.08 -10.19
C GLN A 99 10.61 10.48 -10.52
N ASP A 100 11.23 11.33 -9.71
CA ASP A 100 12.64 11.72 -9.85
C ASP A 100 13.59 10.53 -9.72
N PHE A 101 13.28 9.58 -8.84
CA PHE A 101 14.07 8.35 -8.68
C PHE A 101 13.88 7.37 -9.85
N LEU A 102 12.64 7.16 -10.28
CA LEU A 102 12.26 6.22 -11.35
C LEU A 102 12.57 6.76 -12.76
N GLY A 103 12.67 8.08 -12.93
CA GLY A 103 12.74 8.75 -14.24
C GLY A 103 11.41 8.75 -15.01
N ARG A 104 10.32 8.29 -14.39
CA ARG A 104 8.96 8.21 -14.94
C ARG A 104 7.94 8.12 -13.78
N PRO A 105 6.64 8.37 -14.04
CA PRO A 105 5.62 8.03 -13.06
C PRO A 105 5.70 6.56 -12.63
N PHE A 106 5.37 6.28 -11.35
CA PHE A 106 5.25 4.91 -10.88
C PHE A 106 4.06 4.21 -11.57
N ASN A 107 4.13 2.89 -11.70
CA ASN A 107 3.04 2.10 -12.27
C ASN A 107 2.92 0.73 -11.58
N PHE A 108 1.93 -0.05 -12.01
CA PHE A 108 1.56 -1.32 -11.39
C PHE A 108 2.39 -2.52 -11.84
N LYS A 109 3.18 -2.38 -12.92
CA LYS A 109 3.79 -3.50 -13.64
C LYS A 109 4.70 -4.36 -12.76
N ALA A 110 5.62 -3.74 -12.03
CA ALA A 110 6.56 -4.48 -11.18
C ALA A 110 5.87 -5.20 -10.02
N TYR A 111 4.73 -4.67 -9.54
CA TYR A 111 3.93 -5.31 -8.52
C TYR A 111 3.14 -6.51 -9.09
N GLU A 112 2.56 -6.36 -10.28
CA GLU A 112 1.89 -7.45 -11.00
C GLU A 112 2.86 -8.60 -11.32
N GLU A 113 4.04 -8.30 -11.84
CA GLU A 113 5.09 -9.30 -12.07
C GLU A 113 5.43 -10.05 -10.78
N TRP A 114 5.61 -9.32 -9.66
CA TRP A 114 5.88 -9.92 -8.36
C TRP A 114 4.75 -10.81 -7.83
N LEU A 115 3.48 -10.46 -8.09
CA LEU A 115 2.35 -11.32 -7.72
C LEU A 115 2.35 -12.64 -8.51
N ASN A 116 2.77 -12.58 -9.77
CA ASN A 116 2.81 -13.74 -10.66
C ASN A 116 4.11 -14.55 -10.57
N GLU A 117 5.11 -14.11 -9.80
CA GLU A 117 6.35 -14.86 -9.53
C GLU A 117 6.11 -16.10 -8.65
N GLY A 118 4.93 -16.21 -8.02
CA GLY A 118 4.53 -17.33 -7.17
C GLY A 118 3.55 -18.29 -7.87
N ASP A 119 4.04 -19.03 -8.87
CA ASP A 119 3.49 -20.30 -9.39
C ASP A 119 4.65 -21.20 -9.89
#